data_AF-Q40087-F1
#
_entry.id   AF-Q40087-F1
#
_cell.length_a   1.000
_cell.length_b   1.000
_cell.length_c   1.000
_cell.angle_alpha   90.00
_cell.angle_beta   90.00
_cell.angle_gamma   90.00
#
_symmetry.space_group_name_H-M   'P 1'
#
loop_
_entity.id
_entity.type
_entity.pdbx_description
1 polymer ?
#
loop_
_entity_poly.entity_id
_entity_poly.type
_entity_poly.pdbx_seq_one_letter_code
_entity_poly.pdbx_strand_id
1 'polypeptide(L)'
;RRGPRRRELLHGLRHMGSRRGRAKTRPLGHDVQMRQRRHRIPQRLRQRRPHHHHAGDGRPESTVVMASTYQTFRFNIATNKLCVNNVNWGIQYDSASVQSLLKAGEFVSDNSNQFKIEVVDANLNFYKLTYCLFGSDKCYNVGRFKDPMLRTTRLALSSYPFFFVIKPTVV
;
A
#
# COMPACT_ATOMS: atom_id res chain seq x y z
N ARG A 1 26.03 -49.56 -25.82
CA ARG A 1 27.23 -49.38 -24.94
C ARG A 1 26.81 -48.46 -23.78
N ARG A 2 26.42 -49.06 -22.65
CA ARG A 2 27.00 -48.87 -21.28
C ARG A 2 27.15 -47.41 -20.84
N GLY A 3 26.34 -47.01 -19.84
CA GLY A 3 26.50 -45.76 -19.08
C GLY A 3 27.65 -45.81 -18.07
N PRO A 4 27.61 -44.96 -17.04
CA PRO A 4 27.54 -45.53 -15.70
C PRO A 4 26.47 -44.91 -14.79
N ARG A 5 26.07 -45.73 -13.81
CA ARG A 5 25.16 -45.47 -12.69
C ARG A 5 25.91 -44.94 -11.45
N ARG A 6 25.10 -44.40 -10.52
CA ARG A 6 25.09 -44.59 -9.04
C ARG A 6 25.88 -43.61 -8.15
N ARG A 7 25.16 -43.00 -7.20
CA ARG A 7 25.14 -43.25 -5.74
C ARG A 7 24.24 -42.19 -5.09
N GLU A 8 23.03 -42.49 -4.61
CA GLU A 8 22.72 -42.95 -3.23
C GLU A 8 23.68 -42.43 -2.14
N LEU A 9 23.18 -41.52 -1.30
CA LEU A 9 23.59 -41.40 0.09
C LEU A 9 22.35 -41.06 0.95
N LEU A 10 21.88 -42.06 1.68
CA LEU A 10 20.97 -41.97 2.82
C LEU A 10 21.78 -42.41 4.04
N HIS A 11 21.89 -41.57 5.07
CA HIS A 11 22.21 -41.87 6.48
C HIS A 11 22.16 -40.48 7.18
N GLY A 12 21.36 -40.19 8.20
CA GLY A 12 20.85 -41.01 9.28
C GLY A 12 21.52 -40.56 10.57
N LEU A 13 20.81 -39.80 11.42
CA LEU A 13 21.13 -39.69 12.84
C LEU A 13 19.81 -39.56 13.63
N ARG A 14 19.57 -40.58 14.46
CA ARG A 14 18.49 -40.67 15.44
C ARG A 14 18.96 -40.12 16.79
N HIS A 15 17.95 -39.76 17.59
CA HIS A 15 17.78 -40.12 19.02
C HIS A 15 18.37 -39.25 20.16
N MET A 16 17.44 -38.71 20.99
CA MET A 16 17.19 -39.01 22.42
C MET A 16 17.19 -37.83 23.44
N GLY A 17 16.18 -37.87 24.34
CA GLY A 17 16.18 -37.28 25.69
C GLY A 17 15.24 -36.07 25.86
N SER A 18 13.96 -36.21 26.22
CA SER A 18 13.39 -36.52 27.55
C SER A 18 13.85 -35.61 28.69
N ARG A 19 12.93 -34.80 29.24
CA ARG A 19 12.82 -34.53 30.69
C ARG A 19 11.45 -33.95 31.07
N ARG A 20 10.71 -34.73 31.85
CA ARG A 20 9.60 -34.30 32.72
C ARG A 20 10.15 -33.48 33.89
N GLY A 21 9.41 -32.47 34.32
CA GLY A 21 9.58 -31.80 35.62
C GLY A 21 8.23 -31.23 36.08
N ARG A 22 7.76 -31.67 37.26
CA ARG A 22 6.45 -31.39 37.85
C ARG A 22 6.64 -30.55 39.13
N ALA A 23 5.71 -29.60 39.33
CA ALA A 23 5.21 -28.99 40.57
C ALA A 23 6.10 -28.03 41.40
N LYS A 24 5.58 -26.83 41.71
CA LYS A 24 4.84 -26.53 42.96
C LYS A 24 4.20 -25.13 42.98
N THR A 25 3.12 -25.04 43.74
CA THR A 25 2.12 -23.98 43.97
C THR A 25 2.49 -22.98 45.07
N ARG A 26 1.84 -21.79 45.03
CA ARG A 26 1.07 -21.03 46.09
C ARG A 26 1.34 -19.50 46.08
N PRO A 27 0.49 -18.66 46.72
CA PRO A 27 -0.93 -18.37 46.43
C PRO A 27 -1.19 -16.85 46.39
N LEU A 28 -2.45 -16.40 46.26
CA LEU A 28 -3.10 -15.13 46.71
C LEU A 28 -4.43 -15.10 45.92
N GLY A 29 -5.63 -15.20 46.49
CA GLY A 29 -6.16 -14.57 47.69
C GLY A 29 -7.09 -13.43 47.27
N HIS A 30 -8.39 -13.57 47.58
CA HIS A 30 -9.45 -12.55 47.65
C HIS A 30 -10.41 -12.38 46.45
N ASP A 31 -11.56 -13.05 46.57
CA ASP A 31 -12.87 -12.61 46.07
C ASP A 31 -13.21 -11.20 46.57
N VAL A 32 -13.52 -10.28 45.65
CA VAL A 32 -14.35 -9.10 45.94
C VAL A 32 -15.29 -8.86 44.77
N GLN A 33 -16.55 -9.20 45.01
CA GLN A 33 -17.69 -8.91 44.16
C GLN A 33 -18.04 -7.42 44.28
N MET A 34 -17.87 -6.63 43.22
CA MET A 34 -18.29 -5.22 43.19
C MET A 34 -19.58 -5.01 42.38
N ARG A 35 -20.59 -4.59 43.14
CA ARG A 35 -21.92 -4.11 42.74
C ARG A 35 -21.85 -2.97 41.72
N GLN A 36 -22.68 -3.06 40.69
CA GLN A 36 -23.04 -1.93 39.83
C GLN A 36 -23.71 -0.82 40.66
N ARG A 37 -23.10 0.38 40.69
CA ARG A 37 -23.78 1.62 41.09
C ARG A 37 -23.94 2.50 39.85
N ARG A 38 -25.18 2.70 39.42
CA ARG A 38 -25.54 3.70 38.41
C ARG A 38 -25.32 5.09 39.03
N HIS A 39 -24.45 5.90 38.43
CA HIS A 39 -24.34 7.33 38.75
C HIS A 39 -25.19 8.13 37.77
N ARG A 40 -26.27 8.73 38.29
CA ARG A 40 -26.98 9.85 37.65
C ARG A 40 -26.11 11.09 37.79
N ILE A 41 -25.67 11.66 36.68
CA ILE A 41 -25.05 12.99 36.64
C ILE A 41 -26.18 14.02 36.46
N PRO A 42 -26.30 15.05 37.31
CA PRO A 42 -27.28 16.12 37.11
C PRO A 42 -26.84 17.06 35.97
N GLN A 43 -27.73 17.30 35.00
CA GLN A 43 -27.56 18.32 33.97
C GLN A 43 -27.67 19.71 34.63
N ARG A 44 -26.55 20.42 34.77
CA ARG A 44 -26.53 21.86 35.06
C ARG A 44 -26.53 22.63 33.74
N LEU A 45 -27.57 23.45 33.54
CA LEU A 45 -27.59 24.52 32.54
C LEU A 45 -26.30 25.35 32.62
N ARG A 46 -25.57 25.45 31.50
CA ARG A 46 -24.63 26.53 31.22
C ARG A 46 -24.97 27.13 29.87
N GLN A 47 -25.72 28.23 29.90
CA GLN A 47 -25.72 29.21 28.81
C GLN A 47 -24.42 30.05 28.88
N ARG A 48 -23.75 30.23 27.73
CA ARG A 48 -22.69 31.22 27.36
C ARG A 48 -22.04 30.67 26.06
N ARG A 49 -21.83 31.35 24.93
CA ARG A 49 -21.94 32.72 24.37
C ARG A 49 -22.07 32.54 22.84
N PRO A 50 -22.55 33.53 22.05
CA PRO A 50 -22.52 33.41 20.59
C PRO A 50 -21.07 33.51 20.08
N HIS A 51 -20.61 32.46 19.37
CA HIS A 51 -19.37 32.51 18.61
C HIS A 51 -19.64 33.31 17.33
N HIS A 52 -19.05 34.50 17.23
CA HIS A 52 -18.88 35.14 15.92
C HIS A 52 -18.12 34.16 15.03
N HIS A 53 -18.83 33.58 14.06
CA HIS A 53 -18.20 32.84 12.98
C HIS A 53 -17.53 33.88 12.08
N HIS A 54 -16.21 34.05 12.25
CA HIS A 54 -15.41 34.46 11.11
C HIS A 54 -15.63 33.40 10.04
N ALA A 55 -16.32 33.79 8.97
CA ALA A 55 -16.32 33.06 7.73
C ALA A 55 -14.86 32.98 7.27
N GLY A 56 -14.17 31.91 7.66
CA GLY A 56 -12.94 31.52 7.01
C GLY A 56 -13.29 31.31 5.56
N ASP A 57 -12.76 32.18 4.70
CA ASP A 57 -12.78 32.00 3.26
C ASP A 57 -12.28 30.58 2.98
N GLY A 58 -13.21 29.71 2.57
CA GLY A 58 -13.01 28.29 2.36
C GLY A 58 -12.20 28.03 1.10
N ARG A 59 -11.05 28.71 0.98
CA ARG A 59 -10.04 28.36 0.00
C ARG A 59 -9.58 26.96 0.34
N PRO A 60 -9.73 25.99 -0.57
CA PRO A 60 -9.13 24.69 -0.36
C PRO A 60 -7.64 24.94 -0.13
N GLU A 61 -7.10 24.46 0.99
CA GLU A 61 -5.65 24.38 1.15
C GLU A 61 -5.12 23.69 -0.11
N SER A 62 -4.42 24.45 -0.94
CA SER A 62 -3.83 23.91 -2.16
C SER A 62 -2.75 22.94 -1.71
N THR A 63 -3.08 21.65 -1.71
CA THR A 63 -2.13 20.59 -1.44
C THR A 63 -1.20 20.50 -2.64
N VAL A 64 -0.04 21.12 -2.52
CA VAL A 64 1.01 21.07 -3.56
C VAL A 64 1.57 19.65 -3.61
N VAL A 65 1.54 19.04 -4.79
CA VAL A 65 2.23 17.78 -5.05
C VAL A 65 3.71 18.06 -5.25
N MET A 66 4.53 17.66 -4.27
CA MET A 66 5.98 17.76 -4.35
C MET A 66 6.58 16.61 -5.18
N ALA A 67 7.66 16.89 -5.89
CA ALA A 67 8.43 15.87 -6.59
C ALA A 67 9.15 14.94 -5.59
N SER A 68 9.44 13.72 -6.03
CA SER A 68 10.18 12.70 -5.28
C SER A 68 9.55 12.30 -3.93
N THR A 69 8.30 12.67 -3.68
CA THR A 69 7.51 12.20 -2.52
C THR A 69 6.63 11.02 -2.91
N TYR A 70 6.31 10.18 -1.92
CA TYR A 70 5.39 9.05 -2.10
C TYR A 70 3.97 9.55 -2.33
N GLN A 71 3.35 9.07 -3.40
CA GLN A 71 2.03 9.48 -3.86
C GLN A 71 1.16 8.27 -4.15
N THR A 72 -0.15 8.50 -4.04
CA THR A 72 -1.18 7.57 -4.49
C THR A 72 -1.85 8.13 -5.73
N PHE A 73 -2.03 7.30 -6.76
CA PHE A 73 -2.73 7.65 -7.98
C PHE A 73 -4.05 6.91 -8.08
N ARG A 74 -5.07 7.59 -8.59
CA ARG A 74 -6.35 6.98 -8.93
C ARG A 74 -6.93 7.58 -10.19
N PHE A 75 -7.68 6.78 -10.93
CA PHE A 75 -8.55 7.30 -11.97
C PHE A 75 -9.73 8.03 -11.33
N ASN A 76 -9.98 9.28 -11.75
CA ASN A 76 -11.19 10.01 -11.39
C ASN A 76 -12.26 9.77 -12.45
N ILE A 77 -12.92 8.60 -12.39
CA ILE A 77 -13.96 8.19 -13.34
C ILE A 77 -15.20 7.73 -12.60
N ALA A 78 -16.38 7.94 -13.20
CA ALA A 78 -17.61 7.33 -12.74
C ALA A 78 -17.55 5.82 -13.01
N THR A 79 -17.30 5.06 -11.97
CA THR A 79 -17.25 3.60 -12.03
C THR A 79 -18.65 3.01 -11.94
N ASN A 80 -19.00 2.09 -12.83
CA ASN A 80 -20.20 1.25 -12.65
C ASN A 80 -20.07 0.39 -11.40
N LYS A 81 -21.20 -0.01 -10.81
CA LYS A 81 -21.30 -0.76 -9.53
C LYS A 81 -20.37 -1.98 -9.42
N LEU A 82 -19.93 -2.56 -10.53
CA LEU A 82 -19.05 -3.73 -10.58
C LEU A 82 -17.55 -3.41 -10.38
N CYS A 83 -17.11 -2.16 -10.58
CA CYS A 83 -15.69 -1.79 -10.55
C CYS A 83 -15.37 -0.61 -9.62
N VAL A 84 -16.28 -0.27 -8.69
CA VAL A 84 -16.26 1.02 -7.96
C VAL A 84 -14.98 1.27 -7.17
N ASN A 85 -14.34 0.21 -6.70
CA ASN A 85 -13.14 0.30 -5.88
C ASN A 85 -11.84 0.14 -6.69
N ASN A 86 -11.93 -0.23 -7.97
CA ASN A 86 -10.79 -0.59 -8.81
C ASN A 86 -10.24 0.59 -9.62
N VAL A 87 -10.00 1.70 -8.93
CA VAL A 87 -9.48 2.92 -9.56
C VAL A 87 -8.08 3.31 -9.10
N ASN A 88 -7.59 2.73 -8.00
CA ASN A 88 -6.27 3.04 -7.47
C ASN A 88 -5.20 2.31 -8.27
N TRP A 89 -4.08 2.98 -8.50
CA TRP A 89 -2.97 2.39 -9.22
C TRP A 89 -2.17 1.48 -8.29
N GLY A 90 -1.61 0.42 -8.84
CA GLY A 90 -0.69 -0.49 -8.17
C GLY A 90 0.12 -1.27 -9.19
N ILE A 91 1.23 -1.84 -8.75
CA ILE A 91 2.03 -2.75 -9.57
C ILE A 91 1.63 -4.19 -9.26
N GLN A 92 1.39 -4.97 -10.31
CA GLN A 92 1.12 -6.39 -10.21
C GLN A 92 1.94 -7.16 -11.24
N TYR A 93 2.58 -8.23 -10.79
CA TYR A 93 3.26 -9.15 -11.69
C TYR A 93 2.24 -9.91 -12.55
N ASP A 94 2.50 -9.96 -13.84
CA ASP A 94 1.67 -10.59 -14.85
C ASP A 94 2.45 -11.76 -15.47
N SER A 95 2.07 -12.99 -15.14
CA SER A 95 2.81 -14.19 -15.55
C SER A 95 2.75 -14.46 -17.05
N ALA A 96 1.68 -14.02 -17.74
CA ALA A 96 1.53 -14.20 -19.18
C ALA A 96 2.53 -13.36 -19.97
N SER A 97 2.78 -12.12 -19.53
CA SER A 97 3.75 -11.22 -20.17
C SER A 97 5.13 -11.22 -19.50
N VAL A 98 5.27 -11.83 -18.32
CA VAL A 98 6.48 -11.81 -17.48
C VAL A 98 6.88 -10.36 -17.15
N GLN A 99 5.90 -9.52 -16.83
CA GLN A 99 6.10 -8.10 -16.55
C GLN A 99 5.45 -7.69 -15.23
N SER A 100 6.07 -6.74 -14.53
CA SER A 100 5.45 -6.03 -13.42
C SER A 100 4.67 -4.84 -13.95
N LEU A 101 3.37 -5.01 -14.13
CA LEU A 101 2.50 -4.08 -14.83
C LEU A 101 1.77 -3.15 -13.87
N LEU A 102 1.55 -1.91 -14.31
CA LEU A 102 0.62 -1.00 -13.66
C LEU A 102 -0.81 -1.45 -13.94
N LYS A 103 -1.58 -1.68 -12.87
CA LYS A 103 -2.99 -2.07 -12.93
C LYS A 103 -3.83 -1.19 -12.01
N ALA A 104 -5.10 -1.08 -12.34
CA ALA A 104 -6.10 -0.44 -11.48
C ALA A 104 -6.74 -1.49 -10.57
N GLY A 105 -6.94 -1.16 -9.29
CA GLY A 105 -7.47 -2.08 -8.29
C GLY A 105 -7.86 -1.37 -7.00
N GLU A 106 -8.21 -2.17 -6.00
CA GLU A 106 -8.40 -1.68 -4.64
C GLU A 106 -7.12 -1.06 -4.09
N PHE A 107 -7.28 -0.12 -3.16
CA PHE A 107 -6.12 0.47 -2.50
C PHE A 107 -5.45 -0.54 -1.58
N VAL A 108 -4.15 -0.74 -1.77
CA VAL A 108 -3.30 -1.55 -0.88
C VAL A 108 -2.17 -0.66 -0.40
N SER A 109 -2.03 -0.41 0.90
CA SER A 109 -1.06 0.56 1.43
C SER A 109 0.34 0.32 0.88
N ASP A 110 0.86 -0.89 0.99
CA ASP A 110 2.26 -1.20 0.69
C ASP A 110 2.53 -1.37 -0.82
N ASN A 111 1.59 -0.95 -1.65
CA ASN A 111 1.68 -1.01 -3.10
C ASN A 111 1.17 0.29 -3.75
N SER A 112 -0.06 0.69 -3.45
CA SER A 112 -0.73 1.82 -4.10
C SER A 112 -0.16 3.20 -3.73
N ASN A 113 0.56 3.32 -2.62
CA ASN A 113 1.19 4.58 -2.20
C ASN A 113 2.71 4.63 -2.48
N GLN A 114 3.23 3.72 -3.29
CA GLN A 114 4.67 3.57 -3.51
C GLN A 114 5.19 4.28 -4.78
N PHE A 115 4.37 5.14 -5.39
CA PHE A 115 4.75 5.88 -6.59
C PHE A 115 5.35 7.24 -6.25
N LYS A 116 6.22 7.77 -7.12
CA LYS A 116 6.72 9.15 -7.04
C LYS A 116 6.70 9.80 -8.41
N ILE A 117 6.48 11.11 -8.43
CA ILE A 117 6.66 11.93 -9.63
C ILE A 117 8.06 12.54 -9.57
N GLU A 118 8.86 12.32 -10.60
CA GLU A 118 10.19 12.89 -10.70
C GLU A 118 10.22 13.93 -11.82
N VAL A 119 10.88 15.06 -11.58
CA VAL A 119 11.14 16.07 -12.61
C VAL A 119 12.25 15.55 -13.52
N VAL A 120 12.01 15.65 -14.83
CA VAL A 120 13.01 15.31 -15.86
C VAL A 120 13.60 16.59 -16.43
N ASP A 121 12.73 17.52 -16.81
CA ASP A 121 13.11 18.86 -17.25
C ASP A 121 12.05 19.86 -16.77
N ALA A 122 12.47 20.79 -15.91
CA ALA A 122 11.59 21.79 -15.32
C ALA A 122 11.13 22.85 -16.35
N ASN A 123 11.94 23.16 -17.37
CA ASN A 123 11.60 24.15 -18.38
C ASN A 123 10.53 23.63 -19.34
N LEU A 124 10.55 22.32 -19.60
CA LEU A 124 9.59 21.64 -20.47
C LEU A 124 8.38 21.07 -19.72
N ASN A 125 8.35 21.18 -18.38
CA ASN A 125 7.35 20.52 -17.53
C ASN A 125 7.26 19.01 -17.80
N PHE A 126 8.40 18.36 -18.05
CA PHE A 126 8.47 16.93 -18.29
C PHE A 126 8.72 16.18 -17.01
N TYR A 127 7.87 15.18 -16.77
CA TYR A 127 7.92 14.34 -15.59
C TYR A 127 8.06 12.88 -16.00
N LYS A 128 8.52 12.07 -15.05
CA LYS A 128 8.43 10.61 -15.12
C LYS A 128 7.83 10.08 -13.83
N LEU A 129 7.32 8.86 -13.90
CA LEU A 129 6.80 8.16 -12.74
C LEU A 129 7.82 7.09 -12.32
N THR A 130 8.09 7.01 -11.03
CA THR A 130 8.88 5.94 -10.42
C THR A 130 8.03 5.17 -9.42
N TYR A 131 8.40 3.91 -9.19
CA TYR A 131 7.77 3.04 -8.21
C TYR A 131 8.85 2.39 -7.36
N CYS A 132 8.75 2.50 -6.03
CA CYS A 132 9.68 1.89 -5.10
C CYS A 132 9.07 0.63 -4.47
N LEU A 133 9.87 -0.41 -4.29
CA LEU A 133 9.39 -1.59 -3.58
C LEU A 133 9.22 -1.26 -2.10
N PHE A 134 8.08 -1.62 -1.52
CA PHE A 134 7.85 -1.41 -0.09
C PHE A 134 8.90 -2.12 0.77
N GLY A 135 9.39 -1.42 1.79
CA GLY A 135 10.47 -1.93 2.65
C GLY A 135 11.85 -2.01 1.98
N SER A 136 12.03 -1.38 0.80
CA SER A 136 13.31 -1.36 0.09
C SER A 136 13.61 0.05 -0.46
N ASP A 137 14.89 0.29 -0.69
CA ASP A 137 15.46 1.43 -1.42
C ASP A 137 15.40 1.26 -2.95
N LYS A 138 15.00 0.08 -3.45
CA LYS A 138 14.93 -0.21 -4.88
C LYS A 138 13.72 0.47 -5.51
N CYS A 139 13.99 1.38 -6.43
CA CYS A 139 12.98 2.04 -7.25
C CYS A 139 13.22 1.75 -8.74
N TYR A 140 12.12 1.66 -9.49
CA TYR A 140 12.11 1.41 -10.92
C TYR A 140 11.35 2.53 -11.63
N ASN A 141 11.73 2.84 -12.87
CA ASN A 141 10.91 3.73 -13.68
C ASN A 141 9.63 3.00 -14.10
N VAL A 142 8.55 3.74 -14.29
CA VAL A 142 7.37 3.25 -15.01
C VAL A 142 7.54 3.63 -16.48
N GLY A 143 7.64 2.62 -17.33
CA GLY A 143 7.86 2.74 -18.76
C GLY A 143 6.73 2.13 -19.60
N ARG A 144 6.84 2.29 -20.91
CA ARG A 144 5.93 1.67 -21.88
C ARG A 144 6.36 0.24 -22.18
N PHE A 145 5.44 -0.70 -22.08
CA PHE A 145 5.56 -2.07 -22.53
C PHE A 145 4.58 -2.31 -23.68
N LYS A 146 5.09 -2.73 -24.85
CA LYS A 146 4.23 -3.13 -25.98
C LYS A 146 3.84 -4.59 -25.76
N ASP A 147 2.60 -4.82 -25.36
CA ASP A 147 2.03 -6.15 -25.13
C ASP A 147 1.68 -6.78 -26.50
N PRO A 148 2.43 -7.78 -26.98
CA PRO A 148 2.21 -8.34 -28.32
C PRO A 148 0.92 -9.14 -28.40
N MET A 149 0.52 -9.76 -27.29
CA MET A 149 -0.67 -10.61 -27.22
C MET A 149 -1.93 -9.75 -27.28
N LEU A 150 -1.96 -8.64 -26.54
CA LEU A 150 -3.10 -7.72 -26.50
C LEU A 150 -3.01 -6.60 -27.55
N ARG A 151 -1.92 -6.54 -28.33
CA ARG A 151 -1.64 -5.50 -29.33
C ARG A 151 -1.84 -4.07 -28.77
N THR A 152 -1.44 -3.86 -27.52
CA THR A 152 -1.65 -2.59 -26.82
C THR A 152 -0.39 -2.14 -26.08
N THR A 153 -0.32 -0.86 -25.75
CA THR A 153 0.74 -0.33 -24.89
C THR A 153 0.25 -0.30 -23.45
N ARG A 154 1.00 -0.96 -22.57
CA ARG A 154 0.76 -0.99 -21.13
C ARG A 154 1.88 -0.25 -20.40
N LEU A 155 1.63 0.15 -19.16
CA LEU A 155 2.68 0.69 -18.30
C LEU A 155 3.25 -0.44 -17.45
N ALA A 156 4.58 -0.48 -17.31
CA ALA A 156 5.31 -1.53 -16.61
C ALA A 156 6.54 -0.96 -15.90
N LEU A 157 7.04 -1.66 -14.89
CA LEU A 157 8.36 -1.37 -14.34
C LEU A 157 9.42 -1.59 -15.43
N SER A 158 10.32 -0.63 -15.59
CA SER A 158 11.27 -0.58 -16.69
C SER A 158 12.54 0.16 -16.28
N SER A 159 13.64 -0.13 -16.97
CA SER A 159 14.85 0.70 -16.92
C SER A 159 14.64 2.05 -17.63
N TYR A 160 13.77 2.10 -18.64
CA TYR A 160 13.48 3.30 -19.42
C TYR A 160 12.15 3.94 -19.00
N PRO A 161 12.15 5.22 -18.59
CA PRO A 161 10.93 5.91 -18.17
C PRO A 161 10.03 6.27 -19.36
N PHE A 162 8.73 6.33 -19.08
CA PHE A 162 7.78 7.05 -19.93
C PHE A 162 7.67 8.50 -19.44
N PHE A 163 7.97 9.45 -20.32
CA PHE A 163 7.86 10.88 -20.02
C PHE A 163 6.45 11.40 -20.30
N PHE A 164 5.95 12.25 -19.42
CA PHE A 164 4.63 12.87 -19.56
C PHE A 164 4.60 14.30 -19.04
N VAL A 165 3.57 15.03 -19.47
CA VAL A 165 3.18 16.35 -18.95
C VAL A 165 1.88 16.20 -18.18
N ILE A 166 1.70 16.98 -17.11
CA ILE A 166 0.45 17.03 -16.35
C ILE A 166 -0.34 18.24 -16.84
N LYS A 167 -1.58 18.00 -17.28
CA LYS A 167 -2.51 19.06 -17.68
C LYS A 167 -3.72 19.02 -16.76
N PRO A 168 -4.18 20.16 -16.21
CA PRO A 168 -5.43 20.22 -15.47
C PRO A 168 -6.58 19.73 -16.36
N THR A 169 -7.42 18.84 -15.82
CA THR A 169 -8.69 18.48 -16.42
C THR A 169 -9.77 19.39 -15.86
N VAL A 170 -10.50 20.09 -16.73
CA VAL A 170 -11.75 20.74 -16.34
C VAL A 170 -12.79 19.63 -16.21
N VAL A 171 -13.30 19.41 -15.00
CA VAL A 171 -14.38 18.45 -14.71
C VAL A 171 -15.61 19.23 -14.29
#